data_AF-A0A7L4NSP1-F1
#
_entry.id   AF-A0A7L4NSP1-F1
#
_cell.length_a   1.000
_cell.length_b   1.000
_cell.length_c   1.000
_cell.angle_alpha   90.00
_cell.angle_beta   90.00
_cell.angle_gamma   90.00
#
_symmetry.space_group_name_H-M   'P 1'
#
loop_
_entity.id
_entity.type
_entity.pdbx_description
1 polymer ?
#
loop_
_entity_poly.entity_id
_entity_poly.type
_entity_poly.pdbx_seq_one_letter_code
_entity_poly.pdbx_strand_id
1 'polypeptide(L)' 'MSNGKGSEYKGVWKQKDGWSAHIMVKGEQKYLGTYKIEEHAAIAYLLAKSEAKINNEEID' A
#
# COMPACT_ATOMS: atom_id res chain seq x y z
N MET A 1 -21.87 13.81 -0.61
CA MET A 1 -21.20 13.23 -1.78
C MET A 1 -20.64 11.87 -1.41
N SER A 2 -21.04 10.82 -2.12
CA SER A 2 -20.53 9.46 -1.92
C SER A 2 -19.10 9.39 -2.45
N ASN A 3 -18.11 9.44 -1.55
CA ASN A 3 -16.69 9.36 -1.90
C ASN A 3 -16.44 8.05 -2.67
N GLY A 4 -15.83 8.20 -3.84
CA GLY A 4 -15.59 7.12 -4.79
C GLY A 4 -14.96 5.92 -4.10
N LYS A 5 -15.50 4.73 -4.39
CA LYS A 5 -14.89 3.46 -4.04
C LYS A 5 -13.58 3.30 -4.83
N GLY A 6 -12.53 4.01 -4.41
CA GLY A 6 -11.19 3.46 -4.49
C GLY A 6 -11.18 2.17 -3.67
N SER A 7 -10.47 1.17 -4.15
CA SER A 7 -10.36 -0.21 -3.63
C SER A 7 -10.59 -0.34 -2.12
N GLU A 8 -11.19 -1.44 -1.65
CA GLU A 8 -11.40 -1.71 -0.21
C GLU A 8 -10.10 -1.62 0.61
N TYR A 9 -8.95 -1.80 -0.06
CA TYR A 9 -7.62 -1.74 0.52
C TYR A 9 -7.01 -0.33 0.43
N LYS A 10 -6.78 0.27 1.60
CA LYS A 10 -6.04 1.55 1.73
C LYS A 10 -4.64 1.42 1.11
N GLY A 11 -4.31 2.32 0.19
CA GLY A 11 -3.00 2.34 -0.48
C GLY A 11 -2.91 1.45 -1.72
N VAL A 12 -4.00 0.75 -2.10
CA VAL A 12 -4.05 -0.05 -3.33
C VAL A 12 -4.95 0.63 -4.36
N TRP A 13 -4.43 0.82 -5.57
CA TRP A 13 -5.09 1.54 -6.65
C TRP A 13 -5.21 0.66 -7.88
N LYS A 14 -6.42 0.53 -8.42
CA LYS A 14 -6.64 -0.18 -9.68
C LYS A 14 -6.13 0.67 -10.85
N GLN A 15 -5.25 0.10 -11.65
CA GLN A 15 -4.75 0.65 -12.91
C GLN A 15 -5.26 -0.17 -14.11
N LYS A 16 -5.00 0.33 -15.33
CA LYS A 16 -5.40 -0.35 -16.58
C LYS A 16 -4.73 -1.73 -16.74
N ASP A 17 -3.51 -1.89 -16.22
CA ASP A 17 -2.70 -3.11 -16.38
C ASP A 17 -2.63 -3.97 -15.11
N GLY A 18 -3.26 -3.54 -14.01
CA GLY A 18 -3.20 -4.24 -12.73
C GLY A 18 -3.57 -3.39 -11.53
N TRP A 19 -2.92 -3.65 -10.40
CA TRP A 19 -3.16 -3.09 -9.08
C TRP A 19 -1.86 -2.58 -8.51
N SER A 20 -1.75 -1.28 -8.31
CA SER A 20 -0.56 -0.63 -7.79
C SER A 20 -0.68 -0.43 -6.28
N ALA A 21 0.35 -0.83 -5.55
CA ALA A 21 0.43 -0.66 -4.10
C ALA A 21 1.39 0.49 -3.74
N HIS A 22 0.88 1.42 -2.94
CA HIS A 22 1.57 2.62 -2.48
C HIS A 22 1.40 2.70 -0.96
N ILE A 23 2.46 3.06 -0.25
CA ILE A 23 2.43 3.29 1.18
C ILE A 23 2.96 4.67 1.53
N MET A 24 2.41 5.25 2.59
CA MET A 24 2.92 6.49 3.16
C MET A 24 3.72 6.15 4.43
N VAL A 25 5.01 6.44 4.42
CA VAL A 25 5.93 6.19 5.52
C VAL A 25 6.56 7.52 5.92
N LYS A 26 6.37 7.97 7.17
CA LYS A 26 6.93 9.22 7.69
C LYS A 26 6.63 10.46 6.80
N GLY A 27 5.47 10.49 6.12
CA GLY A 27 5.08 11.56 5.20
C GLY A 27 5.60 11.41 3.77
N GLU A 28 6.42 10.39 3.50
CA GLU A 28 6.91 10.08 2.16
C GLU A 28 6.07 8.96 1.52
N GLN A 29 5.65 9.16 0.27
CA GLN A 29 4.94 8.13 -0.48
C GLN A 29 5.93 7.20 -1.17
N LYS A 30 6.00 5.95 -0.70
CA LYS A 30 6.81 4.90 -1.29
C LYS A 30 5.95 4.01 -2.20
N TYR A 31 6.42 3.83 -3.43
CA TYR A 31 5.84 2.88 -4.37
C TYR A 31 6.36 1.47 -4.08
N LEU A 32 5.44 0.51 -3.92
CA LEU A 32 5.78 -0.87 -3.57
C LEU A 32 5.84 -1.77 -4.81
N GLY A 33 5.06 -1.45 -5.83
CA GLY A 33 5.00 -2.23 -7.06
C GLY A 33 3.60 -2.25 -7.66
N THR A 34 3.51 -2.84 -8.85
CA THR A 34 2.25 -3.13 -9.53
C THR A 34 2.10 -4.65 -9.65
N TYR A 35 0.92 -5.13 -9.30
CA TYR A 35 0.56 -6.53 -9.23
C TYR A 35 -0.63 -6.80 -10.14
N LYS A 36 -0.73 -8.00 -10.71
CA LYS A 36 -1.89 -8.35 -11.55
C LYS A 36 -3.17 -8.59 -10.74
N ILE A 37 -3.03 -8.89 -9.45
CA ILE A 37 -4.13 -9.32 -8.57
C ILE A 37 -4.19 -8.37 -7.36
N GLU A 38 -5.41 -8.04 -6.95
CA GLU A 38 -5.67 -7.15 -5.81
C GLU A 38 -5.09 -7.70 -4.50
N GLU A 39 -5.24 -9.00 -4.24
CA GLU A 39 -4.72 -9.67 -3.04
C GLU A 39 -3.21 -9.55 -2.90
N HIS A 40 -2.46 -9.72 -4.00
CA HIS A 40 -1.00 -9.53 -3.99
C HIS A 40 -0.61 -8.09 -3.68
N ALA A 41 -1.35 -7.11 -4.23
CA ALA A 41 -1.13 -5.70 -3.91
C ALA A 41 -1.45 -5.39 -2.43
N ALA A 42 -2.51 -6.00 -1.88
CA ALA A 42 -2.86 -5.86 -0.48
C ALA A 42 -1.80 -6.47 0.46
N ILE A 43 -1.29 -7.67 0.13
CA ILE A 43 -0.20 -8.32 0.89
C ILE A 43 1.06 -7.45 0.84
N ALA A 44 1.43 -6.92 -0.32
CA ALA A 44 2.58 -6.03 -0.46
C ALA A 44 2.45 -4.78 0.41
N TYR A 45 1.26 -4.17 0.44
CA TYR A 45 0.97 -3.03 1.32
C TYR A 45 1.11 -3.41 2.80
N LEU A 46 0.60 -4.56 3.24
CA LEU A 46 0.71 -5.03 4.62
C LEU A 46 2.15 -5.33 5.03
N LEU A 47 2.93 -5.96 4.15
CA LEU A 47 4.35 -6.23 4.36
C LEU A 47 5.13 -4.92 4.50
N ALA A 48 4.94 -4.00 3.57
CA ALA A 48 5.60 -2.69 3.62
C ALA A 48 5.18 -1.88 4.85
N LYS A 49 3.92 -2.00 5.30
CA LYS A 49 3.45 -1.36 6.53
C LYS A 49 4.08 -1.96 7.77
N SER A 50 4.25 -3.27 7.80
CA SER A 50 4.93 -3.96 8.89
C SER A 50 6.42 -3.58 8.91
N GLU A 51 7.07 -3.58 7.75
CA GLU A 51 8.45 -3.14 7.59
C GLU A 51 8.64 -1.66 7.98
N ALA A 52 7.75 -0.77 7.55
CA ALA A 52 7.78 0.64 7.93
C ALA A 52 7.57 0.87 9.43
N LYS A 53 6.78 0.02 10.10
CA LYS A 53 6.66 0.02 11.57
C LYS A 53 7.93 -0.45 12.25
N ILE A 54 8.54 -1.53 11.77
CA ILE A 54 9.80 -2.07 12.31
C ILE A 54 10.92 -1.02 12.21
N ASN A 55 10.97 -0.24 11.13
CA ASN A 55 11.94 0.85 10.97
C ASN A 55 11.59 2.12 11.80
N ASN A 56 10.51 2.11 12.57
CA ASN A 56 10.10 3.20 13.46
C ASN A 56 9.99 2.79 14.94
N GLU A 57 10.22 1.52 15.24
CA GLU A 57 10.60 1.06 16.57
C GLU A 57 12.12 0.96 16.56
N GLU A 58 12.77 2.12 16.70
CA GLU A 58 14.12 2.16 17.26
C GLU A 58 14.08 1.40 18.59
N ILE A 59 14.93 0.38 18.66
CA ILE A 59 15.18 -0.42 19.86
C ILE A 59 15.57 0.54 20.99
N ASP A 60 14.81 0.48 22.09
CA ASP A 60 15.10 1.11 23.40
C ASP A 60 16.49 0.72 23.91
#